data_AF-Q9MD31-F1
#
_entry.id   AF-Q9MD31-F1
#
_cell.length_a   1.000
_cell.length_b   1.000
_cell.length_c   1.000
_cell.angle_alpha   90.00
_cell.angle_beta   90.00
_cell.angle_gamma   90.00
#
_symmetry.space_group_name_H-M   'P 1'
#
loop_
_entity.id
_entity.type
_entity.pdbx_description
1 polymer ?
#
loop_
_entity_poly.entity_id
_entity_poly.type
_entity_poly.pdbx_seq_one_letter_code
_entity_poly.pdbx_strand_id
1 'polypeptide(L)'
;MLPPFLFEVAIGNRLGDRSLYTTKTKGSKIKLEQGRVNKDYLYHLFELYKGWTNYEKPYRYIPKVTKGTYTRGVIKSYSFRTITHPAFDKIYNFFICNGKKTYKEGLITNHLTSVGLSYWVRDDGSLQKITKLFREQWDLLKKKIFKLLKS
;
A
#
# COMPACT_ATOMS: atom_id res chain seq x y z
N MET A 1 16.24 -0.73 -9.83
CA MET A 1 15.33 -0.05 -8.85
C MET A 1 13.98 0.20 -9.51
N LEU A 2 12.93 0.54 -8.75
CA LEU A 2 11.67 0.98 -9.37
C LEU A 2 11.84 2.36 -10.04
N PRO A 3 11.13 2.64 -11.14
CA PRO A 3 11.02 3.99 -11.66
C PRO A 3 10.54 4.97 -10.56
N PRO A 4 11.05 6.22 -10.51
CA PRO A 4 10.74 7.16 -9.43
C PRO A 4 9.23 7.36 -9.21
N PHE A 5 8.47 7.58 -10.27
CA PHE A 5 7.02 7.72 -10.19
C PHE A 5 6.34 6.49 -9.57
N LEU A 6 6.73 5.29 -10.00
CA LEU A 6 6.15 4.05 -9.49
C LEU A 6 6.54 3.79 -8.02
N PHE A 7 7.74 4.21 -7.61
CA PHE A 7 8.16 4.20 -6.22
C PHE A 7 7.26 5.09 -5.36
N GLU A 8 6.99 6.33 -5.79
CA GLU A 8 6.08 7.25 -5.07
C GLU A 8 4.66 6.70 -4.98
N VAL A 9 4.13 6.16 -6.07
CA VAL A 9 2.84 5.46 -6.12
C VAL A 9 2.81 4.32 -5.09
N ALA A 10 3.87 3.51 -5.02
CA ALA A 10 3.96 2.39 -4.09
C ALA A 10 4.02 2.82 -2.62
N ILE A 11 4.70 3.93 -2.30
CA ILE A 11 4.67 4.53 -0.96
C ILE A 11 3.23 4.90 -0.58
N GLY A 12 2.53 5.62 -1.46
CA GLY A 12 1.13 6.01 -1.26
C GLY A 12 0.20 4.81 -1.07
N ASN A 13 0.31 3.84 -1.97
CA ASN A 13 -0.48 2.61 -1.91
C ASN A 13 -0.30 1.85 -0.60
N ARG A 14 0.93 1.87 -0.05
CA ARG A 14 1.26 1.13 1.17
C ARG A 14 0.88 1.87 2.46
N LEU A 15 0.83 3.20 2.42
CA LEU A 15 0.27 3.99 3.53
C LEU A 15 -1.21 3.69 3.74
N GLY A 16 -1.95 3.45 2.65
CA GLY A 16 -3.29 2.90 2.71
C GLY A 16 -3.35 1.45 3.22
N ASP A 17 -4.52 0.82 3.07
CA ASP A 17 -4.75 -0.53 3.59
C ASP A 17 -4.29 -1.67 2.66
N ARG A 18 -3.41 -1.38 1.69
CA ARG A 18 -2.94 -2.41 0.74
C ARG A 18 -1.87 -3.30 1.34
N SER A 19 -1.92 -4.55 0.90
CA SER A 19 -1.12 -5.65 1.43
C SER A 19 0.21 -5.78 0.69
N LEU A 20 1.31 -5.61 1.42
CA LEU A 20 2.67 -5.86 0.95
C LEU A 20 3.12 -7.21 1.48
N TYR A 21 3.73 -8.02 0.62
CA TYR A 21 4.20 -9.36 0.96
C TYR A 21 5.69 -9.44 0.64
N THR A 22 6.49 -9.95 1.58
CA THR A 22 7.84 -10.40 1.25
C THR A 22 7.85 -11.90 1.04
N THR A 23 8.80 -12.38 0.25
CA THR A 23 9.24 -13.77 0.31
C THR A 23 10.62 -13.78 0.92
N LYS A 24 10.84 -14.59 1.97
CA LYS A 24 12.07 -14.59 2.79
C LYS A 24 13.38 -14.73 1.99
N THR A 25 13.33 -15.20 0.74
CA THR A 25 14.52 -15.65 0.00
C THR A 25 14.75 -15.01 -1.37
N LYS A 26 13.81 -14.21 -1.92
CA LYS A 26 13.88 -13.76 -3.33
C LYS A 26 13.55 -12.27 -3.55
N GLY A 27 13.35 -11.51 -2.46
CA GLY A 27 12.91 -10.12 -2.50
C GLY A 27 11.42 -9.96 -2.19
N SER A 28 10.90 -8.76 -2.45
CA SER A 28 9.56 -8.34 -2.05
C SER A 28 8.59 -8.24 -3.23
N LYS A 29 7.28 -8.27 -2.94
CA LYS A 29 6.21 -8.07 -3.92
C LYS A 29 5.04 -7.31 -3.33
N ILE A 30 4.27 -6.65 -4.17
CA ILE A 30 3.07 -5.91 -3.78
C ILE A 30 1.85 -6.69 -4.29
N LYS A 31 0.83 -6.87 -3.43
CA LYS A 31 -0.51 -7.28 -3.88
C LYS A 31 -1.39 -6.05 -3.83
N LEU A 32 -2.06 -5.78 -4.93
CA LEU A 32 -3.06 -4.73 -5.00
C LEU A 32 -4.42 -5.40 -5.16
N GLU A 33 -5.37 -4.98 -4.33
CA GLU A 33 -6.74 -5.49 -4.32
C GLU A 33 -7.71 -4.33 -4.09
N GLN A 34 -8.82 -4.35 -4.81
CA GLN A 34 -9.91 -3.39 -4.66
C GLN A 34 -11.25 -4.12 -4.76
N GLY A 35 -12.23 -3.64 -3.99
CA GLY A 35 -13.61 -4.09 -4.10
C GLY A 35 -14.20 -3.78 -5.48
N ARG A 36 -15.30 -4.45 -5.83
CA ARG A 36 -15.96 -4.32 -7.14
C ARG A 36 -16.21 -2.86 -7.56
N VAL A 37 -16.57 -1.98 -6.62
CA VAL A 37 -16.86 -0.55 -6.87
C VAL A 37 -15.65 0.21 -7.38
N ASN A 38 -14.44 -0.12 -6.90
CA ASN A 38 -13.20 0.57 -7.26
C ASN A 38 -12.41 -0.18 -8.34
N LYS A 39 -13.10 -0.92 -9.22
CA LYS A 39 -12.46 -1.74 -10.26
C LYS A 39 -11.53 -0.91 -11.14
N ASP A 40 -12.01 0.23 -11.65
CA ASP A 40 -11.28 1.00 -12.65
C ASP A 40 -9.98 1.57 -12.09
N TYR A 41 -9.98 1.91 -10.80
CA TYR A 41 -8.75 2.30 -10.11
C TYR A 41 -7.74 1.15 -10.01
N LEU A 42 -8.19 -0.09 -9.79
CA LEU A 42 -7.27 -1.23 -9.84
C LEU A 42 -6.72 -1.46 -11.26
N TYR A 43 -7.53 -1.26 -12.30
CA TYR A 43 -7.05 -1.36 -13.68
C TYR A 43 -6.03 -0.28 -14.01
N HIS A 44 -6.24 0.95 -13.52
CA HIS A 44 -5.22 2.01 -13.59
C HIS A 44 -3.90 1.59 -12.95
N LEU A 45 -3.95 1.01 -11.75
CA LEU A 45 -2.75 0.49 -11.09
C LEU A 45 -2.13 -0.66 -11.86
N PHE A 46 -2.94 -1.55 -12.43
CA PHE A 46 -2.45 -2.64 -13.25
C PHE A 46 -1.64 -2.13 -14.44
N GLU A 47 -2.10 -1.10 -15.15
CA GLU A 47 -1.32 -0.50 -16.25
C GLU A 47 0.00 0.12 -15.76
N LEU A 48 0.02 0.79 -14.59
CA LEU A 48 1.26 1.31 -14.01
C LEU A 48 2.28 0.21 -13.65
N TYR A 49 1.80 -0.96 -13.23
CA TYR A 49 2.63 -2.10 -12.83
C TYR A 49 2.75 -3.17 -13.92
N LYS A 50 2.35 -2.91 -15.16
CA LYS A 50 2.28 -3.90 -16.24
C LYS A 50 3.61 -4.59 -16.51
N GLY A 51 4.70 -3.83 -16.53
CA GLY A 51 6.07 -4.37 -16.66
C GLY A 51 6.59 -5.10 -15.40
N TRP A 52 5.81 -5.14 -14.32
CA TRP A 52 6.17 -5.73 -13.04
C TRP A 52 5.23 -6.86 -12.64
N THR A 53 4.38 -7.37 -13.53
CA THR A 53 3.43 -8.45 -13.23
C THR A 53 3.35 -9.45 -14.38
N ASN A 54 3.11 -10.72 -14.04
CA ASN A 54 2.86 -11.78 -15.02
C ASN A 54 1.35 -11.97 -15.30
N TYR A 55 0.51 -11.09 -14.76
CA TYR A 55 -0.93 -11.15 -14.98
C TYR A 55 -1.24 -10.47 -16.31
N GLU A 56 -2.03 -11.10 -17.16
CA GLU A 56 -2.57 -10.45 -18.37
C GLU A 56 -3.66 -9.42 -18.04
N LYS A 57 -4.37 -9.64 -16.93
CA LYS A 57 -5.41 -8.76 -16.39
C LYS A 57 -5.61 -9.02 -14.89
N PRO A 58 -6.20 -8.08 -14.13
CA PRO A 58 -6.55 -8.32 -12.74
C PRO A 58 -7.45 -9.56 -12.55
N TYR A 59 -7.08 -10.41 -11.59
CA TYR A 59 -7.84 -11.58 -11.18
C TYR A 59 -9.15 -11.15 -10.52
N ARG A 60 -10.24 -11.88 -10.80
CA ARG A 60 -11.57 -11.64 -10.24
C ARG A 60 -11.84 -12.64 -9.13
N TYR A 61 -12.05 -12.17 -7.91
CA TYR A 61 -12.46 -13.02 -6.81
C TYR A 61 -13.98 -13.08 -6.69
N ILE A 62 -14.53 -14.29 -6.87
CA ILE A 62 -15.96 -14.59 -6.72
C ILE A 62 -16.12 -15.52 -5.51
N PRO A 63 -16.87 -15.14 -4.47
CA PRO A 63 -17.12 -16.00 -3.32
C PRO A 63 -17.89 -17.26 -3.71
N LYS A 64 -17.47 -18.40 -3.15
CA LYS A 64 -18.15 -19.70 -3.33
C LYS A 64 -19.46 -19.82 -2.54
N VAL A 65 -19.61 -19.01 -1.48
CA VAL A 65 -20.76 -19.01 -0.58
C VAL A 65 -21.15 -17.58 -0.24
N THR A 66 -22.43 -17.36 0.08
CA THR A 66 -22.92 -16.11 0.65
C THR A 66 -22.48 -16.02 2.10
N LYS A 67 -21.89 -14.88 2.51
CA LYS A 67 -21.46 -14.65 3.91
C LYS A 67 -21.52 -13.17 4.22
N GLY A 68 -22.35 -12.76 5.19
CA GLY A 68 -22.54 -11.34 5.53
C GLY A 68 -23.00 -10.53 4.32
N THR A 69 -22.27 -9.47 3.97
CA THR A 69 -22.56 -8.59 2.83
C THR A 69 -22.16 -9.17 1.45
N TYR A 70 -21.62 -10.39 1.40
CA TYR A 70 -21.15 -11.01 0.16
C TYR A 70 -22.18 -11.99 -0.40
N THR A 71 -22.51 -11.85 -1.68
CA THR A 71 -23.40 -12.74 -2.43
C THR A 71 -22.60 -13.74 -3.26
N ARG A 72 -22.98 -15.04 -3.21
CA ARG A 72 -22.41 -16.09 -4.08
C ARG A 72 -22.56 -15.71 -5.56
N GLY A 73 -21.54 -15.98 -6.36
CA GLY A 73 -21.56 -15.72 -7.80
C GLY A 73 -21.31 -14.27 -8.20
N VAL A 74 -21.30 -13.33 -7.26
CA VAL A 74 -21.01 -11.91 -7.51
C VAL A 74 -19.52 -11.64 -7.29
N ILE A 75 -18.90 -10.86 -8.18
CA ILE A 75 -17.50 -10.44 -8.01
C ILE A 75 -17.39 -9.60 -6.73
N LYS A 76 -16.57 -10.06 -5.79
CA LYS A 76 -16.28 -9.32 -4.55
C LYS A 76 -15.17 -8.29 -4.78
N SER A 77 -14.06 -8.74 -5.35
CA SER A 77 -12.87 -7.91 -5.53
C SER A 77 -12.11 -8.30 -6.80
N TYR A 78 -11.28 -7.36 -7.23
CA TYR A 78 -10.26 -7.57 -8.24
C TYR A 78 -8.89 -7.48 -7.57
N SER A 79 -7.92 -8.26 -8.03
CA SER A 79 -6.56 -8.18 -7.51
C SER A 79 -5.50 -8.58 -8.52
N PHE A 80 -4.29 -8.08 -8.35
CA PHE A 80 -3.10 -8.60 -9.02
C PHE A 80 -1.90 -8.52 -8.08
N ARG A 81 -0.80 -9.15 -8.49
CA ARG A 81 0.46 -9.12 -7.74
C ARG A 81 1.60 -8.77 -8.66
N THR A 82 2.56 -8.03 -8.15
CA THR A 82 3.84 -7.87 -8.85
C THR A 82 4.62 -9.19 -8.80
N ILE A 83 5.61 -9.32 -9.69
CA ILE A 83 6.68 -10.29 -9.54
C ILE A 83 7.43 -10.02 -8.22
N THR A 84 8.04 -11.07 -7.68
CA THR A 84 8.99 -10.90 -6.58
C THR A 84 10.27 -10.31 -7.16
N HIS A 85 10.71 -9.15 -6.66
CA HIS A 85 11.90 -8.49 -7.17
C HIS A 85 12.57 -7.59 -6.12
N PRO A 86 13.92 -7.53 -6.05
CA PRO A 86 14.65 -6.70 -5.08
C PRO A 86 14.32 -5.19 -5.16
N ALA A 87 13.85 -4.72 -6.31
CA ALA A 87 13.41 -3.33 -6.47
C ALA A 87 12.30 -2.91 -5.48
N PHE A 88 11.53 -3.87 -4.95
CA PHE A 88 10.48 -3.61 -3.95
C PHE A 88 11.00 -3.65 -2.50
N ASP A 89 12.24 -4.08 -2.26
CA ASP A 89 12.77 -4.28 -0.90
C ASP A 89 12.91 -2.96 -0.14
N LYS A 90 13.26 -1.87 -0.85
CA LYS A 90 13.30 -0.53 -0.25
C LYS A 90 11.93 -0.15 0.33
N ILE A 91 10.85 -0.42 -0.39
CA ILE A 91 9.48 -0.16 0.08
C ILE A 91 9.16 -1.09 1.25
N TYR A 92 9.43 -2.39 1.13
CA TYR A 92 9.19 -3.33 2.23
C TYR A 92 9.86 -2.89 3.53
N ASN A 93 11.13 -2.48 3.45
CA ASN A 93 11.92 -2.04 4.59
C ASN A 93 11.40 -0.76 5.26
N PHE A 94 10.64 0.09 4.56
CA PHE A 94 9.99 1.25 5.19
C PHE A 94 8.78 0.89 6.02
N PHE A 95 8.09 -0.19 5.63
CA PHE A 95 6.77 -0.51 6.17
C PHE A 95 6.72 -1.76 7.04
N ILE A 96 7.81 -2.52 7.12
CA ILE A 96 7.86 -3.78 7.86
C ILE A 96 9.12 -3.83 8.72
N CYS A 97 8.93 -4.07 10.01
CA CYS A 97 10.00 -4.35 10.97
C CYS A 97 9.60 -5.60 11.77
N ASN A 98 10.49 -6.59 11.88
CA ASN A 98 10.23 -7.86 12.57
C ASN A 98 8.90 -8.54 12.16
N GLY A 99 8.57 -8.49 10.87
CA GLY A 99 7.35 -9.10 10.31
C GLY A 99 6.05 -8.35 10.61
N LYS A 100 6.09 -7.22 11.31
CA LYS A 100 4.92 -6.38 11.63
C LYS A 100 4.91 -5.11 10.79
N LYS A 101 3.71 -4.60 10.44
CA LYS A 101 3.56 -3.27 9.81
C LYS A 101 4.09 -2.21 10.77
N THR A 102 5.03 -1.39 10.32
CA THR A 102 5.65 -0.31 11.09
C THR A 102 5.88 0.86 10.16
N TYR A 103 5.83 2.09 10.67
CA TYR A 103 6.19 3.28 9.90
C TYR A 103 7.55 3.76 10.41
N LYS A 104 8.59 3.66 9.57
CA LYS A 104 9.91 4.18 9.92
C LYS A 104 9.90 5.70 10.04
N GLU A 105 10.74 6.22 10.93
CA GLU A 105 10.98 7.65 11.04
C GLU A 105 11.47 8.23 9.72
N GLY A 106 11.02 9.44 9.40
CA GLY A 106 11.33 10.09 8.13
C GLY A 106 10.55 9.57 6.92
N LEU A 107 9.76 8.50 7.03
CA LEU A 107 9.00 7.96 5.90
C LEU A 107 8.09 9.02 5.26
N ILE A 108 7.31 9.74 6.07
CA ILE A 108 6.41 10.78 5.56
C ILE A 108 7.19 12.01 5.12
N THR A 109 8.08 12.52 5.96
CA THR A 109 8.79 13.78 5.67
C THR A 109 9.76 13.67 4.49
N ASN A 110 10.33 12.49 4.25
CA ASN A 110 11.41 12.31 3.26
C ASN A 110 10.95 11.56 2.01
N HIS A 111 9.82 10.84 2.06
CA HIS A 111 9.40 9.97 0.95
C HIS A 111 7.93 10.10 0.53
N LEU A 112 7.07 10.77 1.30
CA LEU A 112 5.70 11.05 0.84
C LEU A 112 5.68 12.32 -0.01
N THR A 113 5.54 12.13 -1.32
CA THR A 113 5.34 13.21 -2.30
C THR A 113 3.85 13.50 -2.51
N SER A 114 3.55 14.54 -3.29
CA SER A 114 2.18 14.83 -3.76
C SER A 114 1.57 13.66 -4.55
N VAL A 115 2.39 12.97 -5.35
CA VAL A 115 1.98 11.74 -6.06
C VAL A 115 1.61 10.68 -5.04
N GLY A 116 2.51 10.30 -4.13
CA GLY A 116 2.23 9.29 -3.11
C GLY A 116 0.98 9.64 -2.27
N LEU A 117 0.83 10.91 -1.90
CA LEU A 117 -0.33 11.39 -1.14
C LEU A 117 -1.63 11.21 -1.93
N SER A 118 -1.65 11.51 -3.23
CA SER A 118 -2.85 11.34 -4.07
C SER A 118 -3.33 9.88 -4.13
N TYR A 119 -2.40 8.92 -4.21
CA TYR A 119 -2.71 7.50 -4.21
C TYR A 119 -3.13 6.99 -2.84
N TRP A 120 -2.57 7.55 -1.76
CA TRP A 120 -3.01 7.24 -0.41
C TRP A 120 -4.45 7.73 -0.17
N VAL A 121 -4.78 8.96 -0.57
CA VAL A 121 -6.15 9.51 -0.52
C VAL A 121 -7.13 8.62 -1.28
N ARG A 122 -6.74 8.18 -2.49
CA ARG A 122 -7.58 7.32 -3.32
C ARG A 122 -7.80 5.93 -2.73
N ASP A 123 -6.89 5.45 -1.88
CA ASP A 123 -7.00 4.14 -1.22
C ASP A 123 -7.90 4.17 0.00
N ASP A 124 -7.69 5.13 0.89
CA ASP A 124 -8.37 5.16 2.20
C ASP A 124 -9.70 5.96 2.17
N GLY A 125 -9.96 6.69 1.09
CA GLY A 125 -11.27 7.26 0.77
C GLY A 125 -11.75 8.38 1.71
N SER A 126 -10.95 8.83 2.69
CA SER A 126 -11.33 9.97 3.52
C SER A 126 -10.14 10.78 4.04
N LEU A 127 -10.25 12.11 3.91
CA LEU A 127 -9.34 13.09 4.52
C LEU A 127 -9.28 12.96 6.05
N GLN A 128 -10.35 12.43 6.66
CA GLN A 128 -10.45 12.22 8.10
C GLN A 128 -9.46 11.15 8.60
N LYS A 129 -9.31 10.04 7.87
CA LYS A 129 -8.33 8.99 8.20
C LYS A 129 -6.90 9.47 8.01
N ILE A 130 -6.65 10.23 6.95
CA ILE A 130 -5.35 10.84 6.68
C ILE A 130 -4.98 11.81 7.80
N THR A 131 -5.89 12.69 8.18
CA THR A 131 -5.71 13.63 9.30
C THR A 131 -5.39 12.89 10.61
N LYS A 132 -6.06 11.76 10.88
CA LYS A 132 -5.78 10.93 12.07
C LYS A 132 -4.36 10.36 12.05
N LEU A 133 -3.91 9.80 10.93
CA LEU A 133 -2.55 9.26 10.79
C LEU A 133 -1.48 10.35 10.87
N PHE A 134 -1.73 11.53 10.28
CA PHE A 134 -0.85 12.69 10.46
C PHE A 134 -0.78 13.10 11.94
N ARG A 135 -1.90 13.14 12.66
CA ARG A 135 -1.91 13.43 14.11
C ARG A 135 -1.14 12.39 14.91
N GLU A 136 -1.36 11.09 14.66
CA GLU A 136 -0.66 10.01 15.36
C GLU A 136 0.86 10.06 15.11
N GLN A 137 1.29 10.31 13.87
CA GLN A 137 2.71 10.47 13.57
C GLN A 137 3.30 11.75 14.15
N TRP A 138 2.55 12.85 14.11
CA TRP A 138 2.94 14.11 14.73
C TRP A 138 3.08 13.97 16.25
N ASP A 139 2.19 13.22 16.90
CA ASP A 139 2.26 12.95 18.34
C ASP A 139 3.44 12.04 18.70
N LEU A 140 3.79 11.06 17.85
CA LEU A 140 5.01 10.26 18.00
C LEU A 140 6.28 11.11 17.85
N LEU A 141 6.31 12.01 16.87
CA LEU A 141 7.39 12.99 16.66
C LEU A 141 7.54 13.93 17.86
N LYS A 142 6.43 14.51 18.33
CA LYS A 142 6.40 15.35 19.53
C LYS A 142 6.95 14.64 20.76
N LYS A 143 6.50 13.40 21.03
CA LYS A 143 6.98 12.60 22.17
C LYS A 143 8.48 12.34 22.10
N LYS A 144 9.03 12.13 20.90
CA LYS A 144 10.48 11.97 20.70
C LYS A 144 11.26 13.26 20.94
N ILE A 145 10.81 14.38 20.36
CA ILE A 145 11.44 15.70 20.56
C ILE A 145 11.45 16.07 22.04
N PHE A 146 10.33 15.86 22.73
CA PHE A 146 10.23 16.13 24.16
C PHE A 146 11.16 15.26 25.02
N LYS A 147 11.48 14.05 24.55
CA LYS A 147 12.43 13.15 25.22
C LYS A 147 13.89 13.58 25.00
N LEU A 148 14.20 14.11 23.81
CA LEU A 148 15.53 14.65 23.46
C LEU A 148 15.82 15.99 24.15
N LEU A 149 14.80 16.81 24.39
CA LEU A 149 14.94 18.09 25.11
C LEU A 149 15.03 17.93 26.64
N LYS A 150 14.83 16.71 27.15
CA LYS A 150 14.92 16.36 28.59
C LYS A 150 16.16 15.52 28.93
N SER A 151 17.03 15.25 27.96
CA SER A 151 18.33 14.59 28.12
C SER A 151 19.45 15.59 27.90
#